data_AF-A0A920UBA1-F1
#
_entry.id   AF-A0A920UBA1-F1
#
_cell.length_a   1.000
_cell.length_b   1.000
_cell.length_c   1.000
_cell.angle_alpha   90.00
_cell.angle_beta   90.00
_cell.angle_gamma   90.00
#
_symmetry.space_group_name_H-M   'P 1'
#
loop_
_entity.id
_entity.type
_entity.pdbx_description
1 polymer ?
#
loop_
_entity_poly.entity_id
_entity_poly.type
_entity_poly.pdbx_seq_one_letter_code
_entity_poly.pdbx_strand_id
1 'polypeptide(L)'
;MPSEVTLELTPLWHREVELVGAYTYGTESLADGTTRRTFDLATDLVRDADLGRLVTATYPLSRYREALEHAAAAGRRGATKIAFDLRDEKERNDL
;
A
#
# COMPACT_ATOMS: atom_id res chain seq x y z
N MET A 1 5.58 1.65 14.22
CA MET A 1 6.23 1.67 15.55
C MET A 1 6.27 0.23 16.03
N PRO A 2 7.45 -0.39 16.22
CA PRO A 2 7.50 -1.68 16.87
C PRO A 2 6.94 -1.54 18.29
N SER A 3 6.03 -2.43 18.66
CA SER A 3 5.41 -2.49 19.99
C SER A 3 5.43 -3.94 20.46
N GLU A 4 5.62 -4.14 21.75
CA GLU A 4 5.41 -5.46 22.36
C GLU A 4 3.91 -5.79 22.34
N VAL A 5 3.58 -7.01 21.95
CA VAL A 5 2.20 -7.50 21.90
C VAL A 5 2.16 -8.85 22.60
N THR A 6 1.24 -9.01 23.56
CA THR A 6 0.93 -10.31 24.16
C THR A 6 -0.14 -11.01 23.33
N LEU A 7 0.12 -12.25 22.93
CA LEU A 7 -0.79 -13.07 22.12
C LEU A 7 -1.07 -14.39 22.83
N GLU A 8 -2.30 -14.87 22.73
CA GLU A 8 -2.71 -16.20 23.20
C GLU A 8 -2.49 -17.21 22.06
N LEU A 9 -1.68 -18.25 22.29
CA LEU A 9 -1.20 -19.17 21.24
C LEU A 9 -2.00 -20.48 21.17
N THR A 10 -3.00 -20.69 22.02
CA THR A 10 -3.85 -21.89 22.01
C THR A 10 -4.51 -22.16 20.65
N PRO A 11 -5.02 -21.15 19.90
CA PRO A 11 -5.59 -21.36 18.58
C PRO A 11 -4.65 -22.01 17.56
N LEU A 12 -3.32 -21.82 17.70
CA LEU A 12 -2.36 -22.39 16.75
C LEU A 12 -2.42 -23.92 16.73
N TRP A 13 -2.66 -24.56 17.87
CA TRP A 13 -2.75 -26.02 17.96
C TRP A 13 -4.18 -26.52 18.12
N HIS A 14 -5.03 -25.81 18.89
CA HIS A 14 -6.40 -26.26 19.16
C HIS A 14 -7.32 -26.09 17.96
N ARG A 15 -7.02 -25.11 17.09
CA ARG A 15 -7.80 -24.78 15.90
C ARG A 15 -6.97 -24.79 14.61
N GLU A 16 -5.72 -25.23 14.71
CA GLU A 16 -4.78 -25.30 13.58
C GLU A 16 -4.69 -23.98 12.80
N VAL A 17 -4.70 -22.84 13.52
CA VAL A 17 -4.56 -21.51 12.92
C VAL A 17 -3.10 -21.26 12.51
N GLU A 18 -2.90 -20.69 11.33
CA GLU A 18 -1.58 -20.30 10.82
C GLU A 18 -1.25 -18.84 11.18
N LEU A 19 -0.04 -18.59 11.68
CA LEU A 19 0.52 -17.26 11.89
C LEU A 19 1.58 -16.96 10.81
N VAL A 20 1.24 -16.09 9.87
CA VAL A 20 2.12 -15.72 8.75
C VAL A 20 2.69 -14.31 8.94
N GLY A 21 4.02 -14.19 8.87
CA GLY A 21 4.69 -12.90 8.77
C GLY A 21 4.73 -12.41 7.33
N ALA A 22 4.42 -11.14 7.10
CA ALA A 22 4.52 -10.51 5.79
C ALA A 22 5.36 -9.23 5.88
N TYR A 23 6.28 -9.04 4.93
CA TYR A 23 7.10 -7.83 4.82
C TYR A 23 7.07 -7.31 3.40
N THR A 24 6.42 -6.15 3.22
CA THR A 24 6.31 -5.36 1.99
C THR A 24 5.96 -6.16 0.73
N TYR A 25 6.93 -6.80 0.09
CA TYR A 25 6.87 -7.42 -1.22
C TYR A 25 8.03 -8.42 -1.37
N GLY A 26 7.87 -9.38 -2.27
CA GLY A 26 8.85 -10.43 -2.54
C GLY A 26 8.61 -11.15 -3.86
N THR A 27 8.94 -12.43 -3.85
CA THR A 27 8.60 -13.38 -4.91
C THR A 27 7.54 -14.32 -4.35
N GLU A 28 6.36 -14.28 -4.95
CA GLU A 28 5.23 -15.12 -4.58
C GLU A 28 5.33 -16.46 -5.30
N SER A 29 5.00 -17.55 -4.59
CA SER A 29 4.77 -18.86 -5.19
C SER A 29 3.27 -19.06 -5.34
N LEU A 30 2.81 -19.23 -6.58
CA LEU A 30 1.39 -19.34 -6.90
C LEU A 30 0.92 -20.79 -6.90
N ALA A 31 -0.40 -20.99 -6.82
CA ALA A 31 -1.02 -22.32 -6.76
C ALA A 31 -0.77 -23.17 -8.03
N ASP A 32 -0.49 -22.53 -9.16
CA ASP A 32 -0.15 -23.20 -10.43
C ASP A 32 1.34 -23.60 -10.52
N GLY A 33 2.11 -23.39 -9.44
CA GLY A 33 3.54 -23.70 -9.37
C GLY A 33 4.44 -22.62 -9.98
N THR A 34 3.88 -21.53 -10.50
CA THR A 34 4.67 -20.41 -11.01
C THR A 34 5.17 -19.51 -9.89
N THR A 35 6.23 -18.75 -10.18
CA THR A 35 6.72 -17.71 -9.27
C THR A 35 6.60 -16.35 -9.93
N ARG A 36 6.11 -15.35 -9.19
CA ARG A 36 5.89 -13.98 -9.69
C ARG A 36 6.32 -12.94 -8.67
N ARG A 37 6.72 -11.75 -9.14
CA ARG A 37 7.02 -10.63 -8.23
C ARG A 37 5.71 -10.06 -7.71
N THR A 38 5.64 -9.74 -6.41
CA THR A 38 4.42 -9.14 -5.80
C THR A 38 3.94 -7.91 -6.55
N PHE A 39 4.85 -7.08 -7.05
CA PHE A 39 4.49 -5.87 -7.80
C PHE A 39 3.85 -6.16 -9.17
N ASP A 40 4.17 -7.27 -9.80
CA ASP A 40 3.51 -7.65 -11.05
C ASP A 40 2.05 -7.98 -10.76
N LEU A 41 1.82 -8.84 -9.76
CA LEU A 41 0.49 -9.23 -9.31
C LEU A 41 -0.33 -8.02 -8.83
N ALA A 42 0.31 -7.11 -8.07
CA ALA A 42 -0.33 -5.90 -7.60
C ALA A 42 -0.69 -4.95 -8.75
N THR A 43 0.16 -4.85 -9.78
CA THR A 43 -0.12 -4.00 -10.96
C THR A 43 -1.30 -4.54 -11.76
N ASP A 44 -1.35 -5.86 -11.97
CA ASP A 44 -2.48 -6.53 -12.63
C ASP A 44 -3.76 -6.29 -11.82
N LEU A 45 -3.72 -6.49 -10.49
CA LEU A 45 -4.85 -6.23 -9.60
C LEU A 45 -5.34 -4.77 -9.66
N VAL A 46 -4.42 -3.80 -9.64
CA VAL A 46 -4.77 -2.37 -9.72
C VAL A 46 -5.54 -2.05 -11.00
N ARG A 47 -5.11 -2.65 -12.12
CA ARG A 47 -5.77 -2.49 -13.43
C ARG A 47 -7.14 -3.16 -13.44
N ASP A 48 -7.19 -4.43 -13.05
CA ASP A 48 -8.38 -5.27 -13.18
C ASP A 48 -9.52 -4.80 -12.28
N ALA A 49 -9.20 -4.26 -11.10
CA ALA A 49 -10.18 -3.74 -10.15
C ALA A 49 -10.37 -2.21 -10.21
N ASP A 50 -9.79 -1.53 -11.21
CA ASP A 50 -9.81 -0.07 -11.37
C ASP A 50 -9.48 0.67 -10.06
N LEU A 51 -8.41 0.26 -9.39
CA LEU A 51 -8.06 0.78 -8.07
C LEU A 51 -7.47 2.19 -8.12
N GLY A 52 -7.26 2.76 -9.31
CA GLY A 52 -6.90 4.17 -9.50
C GLY A 52 -7.87 5.12 -8.81
N ARG A 53 -9.17 4.75 -8.73
CA ARG A 53 -10.21 5.48 -8.00
C ARG A 53 -9.94 5.65 -6.49
N LEU A 54 -9.02 4.87 -5.91
CA LEU A 54 -8.62 5.01 -4.49
C LEU A 54 -7.69 6.21 -4.26
N VAL A 55 -7.16 6.81 -5.33
CA VAL A 55 -6.46 8.09 -5.25
C VAL A 55 -7.52 9.18 -5.08
N THR A 56 -7.75 9.58 -3.84
CA THR A 56 -8.82 10.51 -3.47
C THR A 56 -8.44 11.98 -3.65
N ALA A 57 -7.14 12.30 -3.70
CA ALA A 57 -6.66 13.63 -4.04
C ALA A 57 -5.21 13.61 -4.57
N THR A 58 -4.90 14.57 -5.42
CA THR A 58 -3.54 14.85 -5.88
C THR A 58 -3.10 16.26 -5.49
N TYR A 59 -1.80 16.44 -5.28
CA TYR A 59 -1.18 17.72 -4.96
C TYR A 59 0.08 17.92 -5.81
N PRO A 60 0.43 19.16 -6.21
CA PRO A 60 1.79 19.44 -6.65
C PRO A 60 2.77 19.22 -5.49
N LEU A 61 4.03 18.91 -5.80
CA LEU A 61 5.07 18.68 -4.81
C LEU A 61 5.32 19.92 -3.93
N SER A 62 5.19 21.11 -4.50
CA SER A 62 5.26 22.38 -3.76
C SER A 62 4.31 22.48 -2.57
N ARG A 63 3.18 21.73 -2.58
CA ARG A 63 2.20 21.65 -1.50
C ARG A 63 2.38 20.40 -0.62
N TYR A 64 3.58 19.85 -0.51
CA TYR A 64 3.84 18.62 0.24
C TYR A 64 3.36 18.66 1.69
N ARG A 65 3.46 19.80 2.38
CA ARG A 65 2.99 19.93 3.78
C ARG A 65 1.49 19.69 3.88
N GLU A 66 0.72 20.32 3.00
CA GLU A 66 -0.74 20.14 2.94
C GLU A 66 -1.12 18.70 2.55
N ALA A 67 -0.39 18.11 1.61
CA ALA A 67 -0.62 16.73 1.19
C ALA A 67 -0.37 15.73 2.34
N LEU A 68 0.71 15.92 3.10
CA LEU A 68 1.05 15.10 4.26
C LEU A 68 0.05 15.31 5.41
N GLU A 69 -0.38 16.54 5.68
CA GLU A 69 -1.43 16.84 6.67
C GLU A 69 -2.76 16.19 6.28
N HIS A 70 -3.13 16.22 5.00
CA HIS A 70 -4.32 15.54 4.51
C HIS A 70 -4.18 14.02 4.69
N ALA A 71 -3.06 13.43 4.29
CA ALA A 71 -2.82 12.00 4.45
C ALA A 71 -2.85 11.56 5.93
N ALA A 72 -2.26 12.34 6.84
CA ALA A 72 -2.28 12.07 8.28
C ALA A 72 -3.69 12.18 8.89
N ALA A 73 -4.55 13.02 8.33
CA ALA A 73 -5.94 13.19 8.76
C ALA A 73 -6.96 12.33 7.98
N ALA A 74 -6.49 11.43 7.10
CA ALA A 74 -7.29 10.77 6.08
C ALA A 74 -8.55 10.05 6.62
N GLY A 75 -8.45 9.40 7.79
CA GLY A 75 -9.59 8.72 8.42
C GLY A 75 -10.77 9.64 8.75
N ARG A 76 -10.52 10.89 9.17
CA ARG A 76 -11.60 11.87 9.43
C ARG A 76 -12.15 12.53 8.17
N ARG A 77 -11.39 12.49 7.07
CA ARG A 77 -11.70 13.19 5.82
C ARG A 77 -12.17 12.24 4.70
N GLY A 78 -12.27 10.94 4.97
CA GLY A 78 -12.66 9.93 3.98
C GLY A 78 -11.63 9.73 2.86
N ALA A 79 -10.38 10.14 3.06
CA ALA A 79 -9.32 9.96 2.08
C ALA A 79 -8.72 8.55 2.17
N THR A 80 -8.37 7.96 1.03
CA THR A 80 -7.75 6.62 0.97
C THR A 80 -6.28 6.69 0.57
N LYS A 81 -5.98 7.28 -0.59
CA LYS A 81 -4.62 7.52 -1.06
C LYS A 81 -4.48 8.96 -1.52
N ILE A 82 -3.45 9.64 -1.02
CA ILE A 82 -3.00 10.94 -1.51
C ILE A 82 -1.77 10.70 -2.37
N ALA A 83 -1.70 11.34 -3.53
CA ALA A 83 -0.56 11.25 -4.44
C ALA A 83 -0.02 12.64 -4.79
N PHE A 84 1.25 12.71 -5.18
CA PHE A 84 1.78 13.90 -5.82
C PHE A 84 1.55 13.80 -7.33
N ASP A 85 0.94 14.83 -7.90
CA ASP A 85 0.89 15.01 -9.35
C ASP A 85 2.14 15.77 -9.75
N LEU A 86 3.10 15.05 -10.29
CA LEU A 86 4.35 15.65 -10.66
C LEU A 86 4.25 16.37 -12.00
N ARG A 87 3.25 16.16 -12.87
CA ARG A 87 3.25 16.51 -14.32
C ARG A 87 3.58 17.96 -14.72
N ASP A 88 3.59 18.91 -13.79
CA ASP A 88 4.01 20.30 -13.99
C ASP A 88 5.25 20.74 -13.15
N GLU A 89 5.88 19.81 -12.42
CA GLU A 89 7.06 20.07 -11.59
C GLU A 89 8.31 20.37 -12.41
N LYS A 90 9.08 21.37 -11.96
CA LYS A 90 10.23 21.94 -12.69
C LYS A 90 11.35 20.92 -12.95
N GLU A 91 11.64 20.04 -11.99
CA GLU A 91 12.72 19.05 -12.12
C GLU A 91 12.53 18.02 -13.23
N ARG A 92 11.32 17.85 -13.79
CA ARG A 92 11.08 16.98 -14.95
C ARG A 92 11.26 17.69 -16.29
N ASN A 93 11.15 19.03 -16.32
CA ASN A 93 11.27 19.79 -17.57
C ASN A 93 12.74 20.09 -17.93
N ASP A 94 13.68 19.71 -17.06
CA ASP A 94 15.13 19.86 -17.24
C ASP A 94 15.83 18.54 -17.66
N LEU A 95 15.07 17.48 -17.98
CA LEU A 95 15.54 16.20 -18.55
C LEU A 95 15.03 16.03 -19.99
#